data_AF-A0A939MA44-F1
#
_entry.id   AF-A0A939MA44-F1
#
_cell.length_a   1.000
_cell.length_b   1.000
_cell.length_c   1.000
_cell.angle_alpha   90.00
_cell.angle_beta   90.00
_cell.angle_gamma   90.00
#
_symmetry.space_group_name_H-M   'P 1'
#
loop_
_entity.id
_entity.type
_entity.pdbx_description
1 polymer ?
#
loop_
_entity_poly.entity_id
_entity_poly.type
_entity_poly.pdbx_seq_one_letter_code
_entity_poly.pdbx_strand_id
1 'polypeptide(L)' 'MAGLFANDSEQIDRRTSRSICDAVAERLQQSLRPEPRLPTHLKQLLDELKQRDRDSH' A
#
# COMPACT_ATOMS: atom_id res chain seq x y z
N MET A 1 12.67 7.39 33.91
CA MET A 1 12.45 8.61 33.12
C MET A 1 11.98 8.21 31.73
N ALA A 2 10.66 8.09 31.52
CA ALA A 2 10.05 7.92 30.21
C ALA A 2 9.23 9.20 29.98
N GLY A 3 9.71 10.11 29.13
CA GLY A 3 8.99 11.39 28.99
C GLY A 3 9.61 12.46 28.11
N LEU A 4 10.56 12.16 27.22
CA LEU A 4 11.16 13.18 26.34
C LEU A 4 10.98 12.92 24.85
N PHE A 5 10.34 11.81 24.43
CA PHE A 5 10.10 11.54 23.01
C PHE A 5 8.64 11.72 22.57
N ALA A 6 7.74 12.12 23.47
CA ALA A 6 6.31 12.22 23.16
C ALA A 6 5.83 13.62 22.80
N ASN A 7 6.68 14.66 22.86
CA ASN A 7 6.24 16.06 22.71
C ASN A 7 7.08 16.92 21.74
N ASP A 8 8.13 16.36 21.12
CA ASP A 8 8.89 17.02 20.04
C ASP A 8 8.29 16.76 18.65
N SER A 9 7.06 16.26 18.61
CA SER A 9 6.25 16.27 17.39
C SER A 9 5.79 17.70 17.18
N GLU A 10 6.48 18.47 16.33
CA GLU A 10 5.85 19.65 15.72
C GLU A 10 4.45 19.23 15.27
N GLN A 11 3.42 19.87 15.84
CA GLN A 11 2.04 19.51 15.54
C GLN A 11 1.76 19.94 14.10
N ILE A 12 1.93 19.00 13.18
CA ILE A 12 1.55 19.20 11.78
C ILE A 12 0.03 19.33 11.77
N ASP A 13 -0.45 20.51 11.36
CA ASP A 13 -1.87 20.73 11.25
C ASP A 13 -2.50 19.77 10.21
N ARG A 14 -3.80 19.54 10.34
CA ARG A 14 -4.52 18.59 9.49
C ARG A 14 -4.42 18.93 8.00
N ARG A 15 -4.36 20.22 7.63
CA ARG A 15 -4.26 20.64 6.23
C ARG A 15 -2.88 20.28 5.67
N THR A 16 -1.82 20.54 6.42
CA THR A 16 -0.45 20.18 6.02
C THR A 16 -0.29 18.66 5.91
N SER A 17 -0.78 17.91 6.90
CA SER A 17 -0.77 16.44 6.85
C SER A 17 -1.47 15.91 5.60
N ARG A 18 -2.66 16.46 5.28
CA ARG A 18 -3.41 16.07 4.09
C ARG A 18 -2.66 16.39 2.80
N SER A 19 -2.07 17.58 2.70
CA SER A 19 -1.29 17.99 1.53
C SER A 19 -0.09 17.06 1.29
N ILE A 20 0.56 16.59 2.36
CA ILE A 20 1.66 15.62 2.27
C ILE A 20 1.13 14.29 1.74
N CYS A 21 0.04 13.77 2.31
CA CYS A 21 -0.56 12.52 1.86
C CYS A 21 -0.98 12.58 0.39
N ASP A 22 -1.60 13.68 -0.04
CA ASP A 22 -2.03 13.88 -1.42
C ASP A 22 -0.81 13.88 -2.37
N ALA A 23 0.24 14.63 -2.05
CA ALA A 23 1.46 14.68 -2.86
C ALA A 23 2.21 13.33 -2.91
N VAL A 24 2.24 12.60 -1.79
CA VAL A 24 2.81 11.24 -1.74
C VAL A 24 1.98 10.28 -2.59
N ALA A 25 0.65 10.35 -2.50
CA ALA A 25 -0.24 9.51 -3.31
C ALA A 25 -0.04 9.77 -4.81
N GLU A 26 0.02 11.03 -5.23
CA GLU A 26 0.31 11.39 -6.63
C GLU A 26 1.65 10.84 -7.11
N ARG A 27 2.72 11.03 -6.31
CA ARG A 27 4.05 10.50 -6.65
C ARG A 27 4.08 8.98 -6.72
N LEU A 28 3.38 8.30 -5.81
CA LEU A 28 3.27 6.85 -5.83
C LEU A 28 2.53 6.37 -7.07
N GLN A 29 1.43 7.01 -7.48
CA GLN A 29 0.72 6.65 -8.71
C GLN A 29 1.58 6.83 -9.96
N GLN A 30 2.42 7.86 -10.00
CA GLN A 30 3.35 8.11 -11.12
C GLN A 30 4.47 7.06 -11.18
N SER A 31 5.01 6.68 -10.02
CA SER A 31 6.18 5.79 -9.93
C SER A 31 5.79 4.31 -10.00
N LEU A 32 4.73 3.94 -9.29
CA LEU A 32 4.15 2.60 -9.27
C LEU A 32 3.03 2.58 -10.30
N ARG A 33 3.38 2.67 -11.59
CA ARG A 33 2.40 2.47 -12.65
C ARG A 33 1.83 1.05 -12.45
N PRO A 34 0.53 0.89 -12.16
CA PRO A 34 -0.02 -0.44 -11.95
C PRO A 34 0.21 -1.25 -13.22
N GLU A 35 1.01 -2.30 -13.15
CA GLU A 35 1.25 -3.20 -14.26
C GLU A 35 -0.13 -3.75 -14.67
N PRO A 36 -0.66 -3.44 -15.86
CA PRO A 36 -2.02 -3.83 -16.22
C PRO A 36 -2.17 -5.35 -16.38
N ARG A 37 -1.05 -6.08 -16.39
CA ARG A 37 -0.99 -7.52 -16.50
C ARG A 37 -0.29 -8.11 -15.30
N LEU A 38 -0.96 -9.07 -14.69
CA LEU A 38 -0.37 -9.89 -13.64
C LEU A 38 0.81 -10.68 -14.22
N PRO A 39 1.97 -10.71 -13.53
CA PRO A 39 3.09 -11.58 -13.90
C PRO A 39 2.63 -13.03 -14.11
N THR A 40 3.16 -13.70 -15.14
CA THR A 40 2.74 -15.05 -15.55
C THR A 40 2.76 -16.04 -14.38
N HIS A 41 3.80 -15.98 -13.55
CA HIS A 41 3.93 -16.86 -12.39
C HIS A 41 2.81 -16.66 -11.36
N LEU A 42 2.46 -15.40 -11.06
CA LEU A 42 1.36 -15.09 -10.14
C LEU A 42 0.02 -15.53 -10.71
N LYS A 43 -0.18 -15.44 -12.02
CA LYS A 43 -1.37 -15.96 -12.68
C LYS A 43 -1.49 -17.48 -12.49
N GLN A 44 -0.41 -18.21 -12.72
CA GLN A 44 -0.37 -19.66 -12.53
C GLN A 44 -0.71 -20.05 -11.09
N LEU A 45 -0.13 -19.38 -10.10
CA LEU A 45 -0.43 -19.64 -8.68
C LEU A 45 -1.90 -19.37 -8.34
N LEU A 46 -2.50 -18.30 -8.87
CA LEU A 46 -3.92 -18.02 -8.67
C LEU A 46 -4.83 -19.06 -9.34
N ASP A 47 -4.47 -19.51 -10.53
CA ASP A 47 -5.22 -20.54 -11.24
C ASP A 47 -5.16 -21.88 -10.49
N GLU A 48 -3.99 -22.25 -9.96
CA GLU A 48 -3.83 -23.43 -9.10
C GLU A 48 -4.63 -23.33 -7.80
N LEU A 49 -4.64 -22.17 -7.14
CA LEU A 49 -5.37 -21.96 -5.90
C LEU A 49 -6.88 -22.11 -6.14
N LYS A 50 -7.40 -21.48 -7.20
CA LYS A 50 -8.81 -21.61 -7.60
C LYS A 50 -9.18 -23.04 -7.95
N GLN A 51 -8.27 -23.79 -8.59
CA GLN A 51 -8.51 -25.18 -8.93
C GLN A 51 -8.66 -26.04 -7.66
N ARG A 52 -7.77 -25.88 -6.68
CA ARG A 52 -7.85 -26.60 -5.40
C ARG A 52 -9.11 -26.30 -4.61
N ASP A 53 -9.56 -25.05 -4.60
CA ASP A 53 -10.81 -24.66 -3.94
C ASP A 53 -12.03 -25.34 -4.59
N ARG A 54 -12.03 -25.48 -5.92
CA ARG A 54 -13.10 -26.16 -6.68
C ARG A 54 -13.07 -27.68 -6.48
N ASP A 55 -11.89 -28.26 -6.40
CA ASP A 55 -11.70 -29.70 -6.19
C ASP A 55 -11.96 -30.13 -4.74
N SER A 56 -12.01 -29.18 -3.81
CA SER A 56 -12.34 -29.40 -2.39
C SER A 56 -13.84 -29.22 -2.08
N HIS A 57 -14.70 -29.10 -3.10
CA HIS A 57 -16.16 -29.02 -3.00
C HIS A 57 -16.81 -30.16 -3.78
#